data_AF-K0EKI2-F1
#
_entry.id   AF-K0EKI2-F1
#
_cell.length_a   1.000
_cell.length_b   1.000
_cell.length_c   1.000
_cell.angle_alpha   90.00
_cell.angle_beta   90.00
_cell.angle_gamma   90.00
#
_symmetry.space_group_name_H-M   'P 1'
#
loop_
_entity.id
_entity.type
_entity.pdbx_description
1 polymer ?
#
loop_
_entity_poly.entity_id
_entity_poly.type
_entity_poly.pdbx_seq_one_letter_code
_entity_poly.pdbx_strand_id
1 'polypeptide(L)'
;MPEQYRTKARVEQYLAQIYGPGRRYRLNQFEHGWLCTPILTQEENTAGQGLGLATMVIDSETGAVLQYPSWPDPKIANDYSEAKRTGRLPMGRQIYPHQWQVTFERTREDQTEVEYLVRATSTMEPLIQHQLIIDKPTLRSRTNTPAIHPVCARTKAWAHANRSPDGAWPQRGTFTF
;
A
#
# COMPACT_ATOMS: atom_id res chain seq x y z
N MET A 1 -2.02 6.37 -25.31
CA MET A 1 -0.77 6.94 -24.74
C MET A 1 0.33 5.90 -24.90
N PRO A 2 1.60 6.28 -25.13
CA PRO A 2 2.66 5.29 -25.36
C PRO A 2 2.87 4.46 -24.09
N GLU A 3 2.77 3.14 -24.21
CA GLU A 3 3.03 2.20 -23.11
C GLU A 3 4.47 2.35 -22.62
N GLN A 4 4.62 3.01 -21.46
CA GLN A 4 5.91 3.48 -20.97
C GLN A 4 6.81 2.32 -20.52
N TYR A 5 6.20 1.22 -20.06
CA TYR A 5 6.87 0.11 -19.38
C TYR A 5 6.86 -1.19 -20.21
N ARG A 6 7.04 -1.11 -21.53
CA ARG A 6 7.09 -2.30 -22.41
C ARG A 6 8.39 -3.10 -22.38
N THR A 7 9.49 -2.52 -21.88
CA THR A 7 10.80 -3.16 -21.91
C THR A 7 11.25 -3.53 -20.52
N LYS A 8 11.91 -4.71 -20.41
CA LYS A 8 12.45 -5.20 -19.15
C LYS A 8 13.35 -4.16 -18.47
N ALA A 9 14.26 -3.54 -19.23
CA ALA A 9 15.18 -2.53 -18.71
C ALA A 9 14.47 -1.32 -18.08
N ARG A 10 13.37 -0.84 -18.68
CA ARG A 10 12.58 0.26 -18.11
C ARG A 10 11.86 -0.17 -16.83
N VAL A 11 11.35 -1.40 -16.81
CA VAL A 11 10.69 -1.96 -15.61
C VAL A 11 11.69 -2.14 -14.47
N GLU A 12 12.91 -2.59 -14.76
CA GLU A 12 14.00 -2.69 -13.78
C GLU A 12 14.38 -1.31 -13.23
N GLN A 13 14.53 -0.30 -14.08
CA GLN A 13 14.79 1.08 -13.66
C GLN A 13 13.64 1.63 -12.79
N TYR A 14 12.40 1.35 -13.17
CA TYR A 14 11.22 1.78 -12.43
C TYR A 14 11.12 1.12 -11.05
N LEU A 15 11.36 -0.19 -10.98
CA LEU A 15 11.44 -0.92 -9.72
C LEU A 15 12.58 -0.41 -8.83
N ALA A 16 13.74 -0.10 -9.41
CA ALA A 16 14.86 0.49 -8.68
C ALA A 16 14.54 1.89 -8.13
N GLN A 17 13.73 2.68 -8.83
CA GLN A 17 13.26 3.98 -8.35
C GLN A 17 12.31 3.84 -7.14
N ILE A 18 11.42 2.85 -7.16
CA ILE A 18 10.39 2.67 -6.13
C ILE A 18 10.95 1.95 -4.90
N TYR A 19 11.68 0.86 -5.10
CA TYR A 19 12.13 -0.05 -4.03
C TYR A 19 13.64 0.02 -3.75
N GLY A 20 14.37 0.87 -4.46
CA GLY A 20 15.82 1.02 -4.34
C GLY A 20 16.61 0.08 -5.27
N PRO A 21 17.85 0.44 -5.64
CA PRO A 21 18.63 -0.25 -6.67
C PRO A 21 19.17 -1.63 -6.23
N GLY A 22 19.19 -1.92 -4.93
CA GLY A 22 19.71 -3.19 -4.41
C GLY A 22 18.75 -4.38 -4.56
N ARG A 23 17.46 -4.11 -4.76
CA ARG A 23 16.43 -5.16 -4.81
C ARG A 23 16.34 -5.75 -6.21
N ARG A 24 16.46 -7.08 -6.30
CA ARG A 24 16.36 -7.82 -7.57
C ARG A 24 15.00 -8.50 -7.72
N TYR A 25 14.56 -8.63 -8.96
CA TYR A 25 13.26 -9.20 -9.30
C TYR A 25 13.38 -10.18 -10.47
N ARG A 26 12.58 -11.24 -10.40
CA ARG A 26 12.23 -12.03 -11.57
C ARG A 26 11.07 -11.33 -12.27
N LEU A 27 11.28 -11.03 -13.55
CA LEU A 27 10.34 -10.29 -14.39
C LEU A 27 9.83 -11.20 -15.50
N ASN A 28 8.52 -11.45 -15.50
CA ASN A 28 7.83 -12.20 -16.55
C ASN A 28 6.81 -11.27 -17.21
N GLN A 29 7.00 -10.99 -18.51
CA GLN A 29 6.06 -10.15 -19.26
C GLN A 29 4.77 -10.93 -19.57
N PHE A 30 3.64 -10.23 -19.56
CA PHE A 30 2.36 -10.71 -20.05
C PHE A 30 1.65 -9.59 -20.83
N GLU A 31 0.45 -9.87 -21.37
CA GLU A 31 -0.27 -9.01 -22.33
C GLU A 31 -0.33 -7.53 -21.92
N HIS A 32 -0.60 -7.24 -20.64
CA HIS A 32 -0.82 -5.87 -20.15
C HIS A 32 0.23 -5.40 -19.13
N GLY A 33 1.35 -6.10 -18.99
CA GLY A 33 2.31 -5.74 -17.96
C GLY A 33 3.38 -6.76 -17.64
N TRP A 34 3.85 -6.69 -16.40
CA TRP A 34 4.92 -7.53 -15.87
C TRP A 34 4.53 -8.14 -14.53
N LEU A 35 4.68 -9.45 -14.41
CA LEU A 35 4.75 -10.13 -13.12
C LEU A 35 6.15 -9.93 -12.54
N CYS A 36 6.21 -9.46 -11.31
CA CYS A 36 7.43 -9.12 -10.61
C CYS A 36 7.46 -9.90 -9.29
N THR A 37 8.38 -10.85 -9.19
CA THR A 37 8.61 -11.59 -7.95
C THR A 37 9.97 -11.19 -7.38
N PRO A 38 10.04 -10.70 -6.13
CA PRO A 38 11.32 -10.41 -5.49
C PRO A 38 12.22 -11.65 -5.44
N ILE A 39 13.49 -11.49 -5.80
CA ILE A 39 14.50 -12.54 -5.62
C ILE A 39 15.09 -12.32 -4.23
N LEU A 40 14.85 -13.27 -3.33
CA LEU A 40 15.38 -13.20 -1.98
C LEU A 40 16.89 -13.37 -1.95
N THR A 41 17.54 -12.61 -1.07
CA THR A 41 18.92 -12.87 -0.69
C THR A 41 19.00 -14.15 0.15
N GLN A 42 20.21 -14.70 0.28
CA GLN A 42 20.43 -15.87 1.15
C GLN A 42 20.04 -15.58 2.60
N GLU A 43 20.31 -14.37 3.08
CA GLU A 43 19.96 -13.90 4.43
C GLU A 43 18.43 -13.87 4.63
N GLU A 44 17.68 -13.35 3.65
CA GLU A 44 16.22 -13.29 3.70
C GLU A 44 15.59 -14.69 3.66
N ASN A 45 16.14 -15.58 2.82
CA ASN A 45 15.73 -16.99 2.81
C ASN A 45 15.98 -17.67 4.16
N THR A 46 17.15 -17.43 4.75
CA THR A 46 17.53 -18.00 6.06
C THR A 46 16.66 -17.45 7.19
N ALA A 47 16.26 -16.19 7.11
CA ALA A 47 15.34 -15.54 8.04
C ALA A 47 13.87 -15.94 7.82
N GLY A 48 13.56 -16.85 6.87
CA GLY A 48 12.20 -17.31 6.59
C GLY A 48 11.31 -16.26 5.90
N GLN A 49 11.90 -15.19 5.35
CA GLN A 49 11.15 -14.11 4.68
C GLN A 49 10.58 -14.51 3.31
N GLY A 50 10.80 -15.76 2.88
CA GLY A 50 10.17 -16.33 1.68
C GLY A 50 8.68 -16.63 1.83
N LEU A 51 8.22 -16.83 3.07
CA LEU A 51 6.81 -17.08 3.34
C LEU A 51 6.02 -15.78 3.16
N GLY A 52 5.08 -15.78 2.22
CA GLY A 52 4.21 -14.65 1.94
C GLY A 52 4.77 -13.62 0.96
N LEU A 53 5.82 -13.96 0.19
CA LEU A 53 6.23 -13.14 -0.94
C LEU A 53 5.10 -13.05 -1.95
N ALA A 54 4.43 -11.90 -1.91
CA ALA A 54 3.40 -11.55 -2.87
C ALA A 54 4.04 -11.26 -4.23
N THR A 55 3.48 -11.85 -5.28
CA THR A 55 3.79 -11.45 -6.65
C THR A 55 3.15 -10.09 -6.91
N MET A 56 3.92 -9.21 -7.54
CA MET A 56 3.43 -7.91 -7.96
C MET A 56 3.15 -7.91 -9.46
N VAL A 57 2.18 -7.10 -9.88
CA VAL A 57 1.93 -6.76 -11.28
C VAL A 57 2.30 -5.30 -11.49
N ILE A 58 3.02 -5.02 -12.58
CA ILE A 58 3.23 -3.64 -13.07
C ILE A 58 2.47 -3.49 -14.38
N ASP A 59 1.51 -2.57 -14.42
CA ASP A 59 0.77 -2.21 -15.63
C ASP A 59 1.68 -1.50 -16.65
N SER A 60 1.69 -1.98 -17.90
CA SER A 60 2.60 -1.45 -18.92
C SER A 60 2.28 -0.03 -19.38
N GLU A 61 1.03 0.40 -19.23
CA GLU A 61 0.51 1.69 -19.68
C GLU A 61 0.67 2.78 -18.62
N THR A 62 0.31 2.45 -17.37
CA THR A 62 0.13 3.39 -16.27
C THR A 62 1.26 3.33 -15.24
N GLY A 63 2.01 2.23 -15.20
CA GLY A 63 3.00 1.98 -14.15
C GLY A 63 2.40 1.60 -12.80
N ALA A 64 1.07 1.45 -12.70
CA ALA A 64 0.44 1.01 -11.46
C ALA A 64 1.03 -0.33 -11.02
N VAL A 65 1.44 -0.41 -9.74
CA VAL A 65 1.95 -1.63 -9.13
C VAL A 65 0.88 -2.20 -8.23
N LEU A 66 0.47 -3.44 -8.50
CA LEU A 66 -0.52 -4.16 -7.73
C LEU A 66 0.13 -5.35 -7.03
N GLN A 67 -0.21 -5.57 -5.77
CA GLN A 67 0.21 -6.74 -5.01
C GLN A 67 -0.92 -7.77 -5.00
N TYR A 68 -0.61 -9.00 -5.41
CA TYR A 68 -1.55 -10.12 -5.37
C TYR A 68 -1.28 -11.01 -4.16
N PRO A 69 -2.29 -11.77 -3.68
CA PRO A 69 -2.05 -12.91 -2.79
C PRO A 69 -1.08 -13.92 -3.40
N SER A 70 -0.65 -14.92 -2.63
CA SER A 70 0.22 -16.01 -3.10
C SER A 70 -0.48 -16.95 -4.09
N TRP A 71 -0.87 -16.42 -5.23
CA TRP A 71 -1.46 -17.13 -6.36
C TRP A 71 -0.36 -17.52 -7.37
N PRO A 72 -0.57 -18.59 -8.15
CA PRO A 72 0.33 -18.91 -9.25
C PRO A 72 0.37 -17.79 -10.32
N ASP A 73 1.55 -17.55 -10.89
CA ASP A 73 1.79 -16.55 -11.94
C ASP A 73 0.72 -16.55 -13.06
N PRO A 74 0.33 -17.70 -13.66
CA PRO A 74 -0.69 -17.72 -14.71
C PRO A 74 -2.05 -17.20 -14.23
N LYS A 75 -2.42 -17.47 -12.97
CA LYS A 75 -3.69 -16.99 -12.40
C LYS A 75 -3.67 -15.48 -12.22
N ILE A 76 -2.54 -14.91 -11.80
CA ILE A 76 -2.39 -13.46 -11.63
C ILE A 76 -2.43 -12.75 -12.98
N ALA A 77 -1.68 -13.24 -13.97
CA ALA A 77 -1.71 -12.67 -15.32
C ALA A 77 -3.12 -12.71 -15.92
N ASN A 78 -3.82 -13.84 -15.80
CA ASN A 78 -5.19 -13.97 -16.30
C ASN A 78 -6.17 -13.04 -15.58
N ASP A 79 -6.10 -12.92 -14.25
CA ASP A 79 -6.96 -12.00 -13.50
C ASP A 79 -6.75 -10.55 -13.94
N TYR A 80 -5.49 -10.14 -14.05
CA TYR A 80 -5.17 -8.77 -14.45
C TYR A 80 -5.62 -8.49 -15.89
N SER A 81 -5.33 -9.39 -16.83
CA SER A 81 -5.74 -9.22 -18.23
C SER A 81 -7.25 -9.18 -18.39
N GLU A 82 -7.98 -10.07 -17.72
CA GLU A 82 -9.44 -10.05 -17.75
C GLU A 82 -9.99 -8.76 -17.14
N ALA A 83 -9.41 -8.30 -16.02
CA ALA A 83 -9.79 -7.05 -15.39
C ALA A 83 -9.62 -5.85 -16.34
N LYS A 84 -8.48 -5.76 -17.01
CA LYS A 84 -8.19 -4.72 -18.00
C LYS A 84 -9.16 -4.77 -19.17
N ARG A 85 -9.42 -5.96 -19.72
CA ARG A 85 -10.32 -6.16 -20.88
C ARG A 85 -11.78 -5.83 -20.57
N THR A 86 -12.25 -6.16 -19.37
CA THR A 86 -13.66 -6.00 -18.98
C THR A 86 -13.95 -4.71 -18.21
N GLY A 87 -12.91 -4.00 -17.78
CA GLY A 87 -13.04 -2.78 -16.97
C GLY A 87 -13.38 -3.06 -15.50
N ARG A 88 -13.39 -4.31 -15.02
CA ARG A 88 -13.51 -4.59 -13.58
C ARG A 88 -12.21 -4.23 -12.86
N LEU A 89 -12.30 -4.04 -11.55
CA LEU A 89 -11.11 -3.92 -10.71
C LEU A 89 -10.36 -5.27 -10.65
N PRO A 90 -9.03 -5.28 -10.79
CA PRO A 90 -8.24 -6.48 -10.55
C PRO A 90 -8.34 -6.92 -9.08
N MET A 91 -8.11 -8.20 -8.80
CA MET A 91 -8.13 -8.73 -7.43
C MET A 91 -6.88 -8.37 -6.62
N GLY A 92 -5.82 -7.93 -7.31
CA GLY A 92 -4.65 -7.34 -6.68
C GLY A 92 -4.96 -5.99 -6.04
N ARG A 93 -4.25 -5.66 -4.96
CA ARG A 93 -4.33 -4.35 -4.32
C ARG A 93 -3.26 -3.43 -4.92
N GLN A 94 -3.64 -2.27 -5.44
CA GLN A 94 -2.66 -1.26 -5.85
C GLN A 94 -1.85 -0.79 -4.63
N ILE A 95 -0.53 -0.81 -4.78
CA ILE A 95 0.45 -0.38 -3.77
C ILE A 95 1.31 0.78 -4.26
N TYR A 96 1.35 1.05 -5.57
CA TYR A 96 2.04 2.20 -6.15
C TYR A 96 1.35 2.67 -7.46
N PRO A 97 1.37 3.98 -7.80
CA PRO A 97 1.72 5.09 -6.90
C PRO A 97 0.83 5.07 -5.67
N HIS A 98 1.36 5.56 -4.55
CA HIS A 98 0.54 5.75 -3.36
C HIS A 98 -0.61 6.68 -3.70
N GLN A 99 -1.82 6.24 -3.42
CA GLN A 99 -3.03 6.98 -3.76
C GLN A 99 -3.32 8.05 -2.72
N TRP A 100 -2.84 7.85 -1.49
CA TRP A 100 -3.06 8.75 -0.38
C TRP A 100 -1.76 9.21 0.25
N GLN A 101 -1.65 10.51 0.48
CA GLN A 101 -0.72 11.10 1.42
C GLN A 101 -1.52 11.56 2.64
N VAL A 102 -1.19 11.00 3.80
CA VAL A 102 -1.90 11.25 5.05
C VAL A 102 -1.00 12.00 6.00
N THR A 103 -1.53 13.05 6.62
CA THR A 103 -0.97 13.68 7.81
C THR A 103 -1.99 13.62 8.93
N PHE A 104 -1.53 13.51 10.16
CA PHE A 104 -2.42 13.58 11.31
C PHE A 104 -1.73 14.19 12.51
N GLU A 105 -2.54 14.79 13.38
CA GLU A 105 -2.09 15.41 14.62
C GLU A 105 -3.04 15.05 15.76
N ARG A 106 -2.49 14.77 16.93
CA ARG A 106 -3.24 14.45 18.14
C ARG A 106 -3.86 15.72 18.67
N THR A 107 -5.19 15.80 18.67
CA THR A 107 -5.94 16.96 19.17
C THR A 107 -6.26 16.81 20.65
N ARG A 108 -6.45 15.58 21.12
CA ARG A 108 -6.73 15.26 22.53
C ARG A 108 -6.25 13.86 22.88
N GLU A 109 -5.89 13.66 24.14
CA GLU A 109 -5.64 12.35 24.71
C GLU A 109 -6.01 12.33 26.19
N ASP A 110 -6.67 11.27 26.64
CA ASP A 110 -6.87 10.97 28.05
C ASP A 110 -6.54 9.50 28.34
N GLN A 111 -6.89 8.99 29.52
CA GLN A 111 -6.57 7.61 29.90
C GLN A 111 -7.27 6.56 29.01
N THR A 112 -8.41 6.92 28.41
CA THR A 112 -9.28 5.99 27.69
C THR A 112 -9.26 6.18 26.19
N GLU A 113 -9.17 7.41 25.72
CA GLU A 113 -9.28 7.75 24.31
C GLU A 113 -8.08 8.58 23.84
N VAL A 114 -7.77 8.45 22.56
CA VAL A 114 -6.93 9.40 21.83
C VAL A 114 -7.70 9.89 20.62
N GLU A 115 -7.64 11.20 20.38
CA GLU A 115 -8.28 11.87 19.26
C GLU A 115 -7.23 12.47 18.33
N TYR A 116 -7.47 12.27 17.03
CA TYR A 116 -6.64 12.76 15.95
C TYR A 116 -7.46 13.58 14.97
N LEU A 117 -6.91 14.70 14.52
CA LEU A 117 -7.32 15.31 13.26
C LEU A 117 -6.51 14.69 12.13
N VAL A 118 -7.19 13.99 11.22
CA VAL A 118 -6.60 13.30 10.08
C VAL A 118 -6.90 14.08 8.81
N ARG A 119 -5.87 14.37 8.03
CA ARG A 119 -5.95 15.02 6.72
C ARG A 119 -5.32 14.13 5.67
N ALA A 120 -5.97 13.95 4.54
CA ALA A 120 -5.42 13.16 3.45
C ALA A 120 -5.68 13.77 2.09
N THR A 121 -4.65 13.79 1.27
CA THR A 121 -4.69 14.23 -0.13
C THR A 121 -4.50 13.02 -1.05
N SER A 122 -5.24 13.03 -2.16
CA SER A 122 -5.12 12.09 -3.26
C SER A 122 -4.99 12.87 -4.56
N THR A 123 -4.39 12.26 -5.58
CA THR A 123 -4.36 12.82 -6.92
C THR A 123 -5.70 12.66 -7.65
N MET A 124 -6.54 11.71 -7.22
CA MET A 124 -7.80 11.36 -7.89
C MET A 124 -9.04 11.73 -7.07
N GLU A 125 -8.86 11.97 -5.77
CA GLU A 125 -9.97 12.22 -4.84
C GLU A 125 -9.76 13.55 -4.09
N PRO A 126 -10.86 14.22 -3.67
CA PRO A 126 -10.78 15.48 -2.95
C PRO A 126 -10.04 15.32 -1.61
N LEU A 127 -9.57 16.45 -1.07
CA LEU A 127 -9.00 16.51 0.27
C LEU A 127 -10.00 15.96 1.30
N ILE A 128 -9.52 15.07 2.15
CA ILE A 128 -10.28 14.49 3.25
C ILE A 128 -9.80 15.09 4.56
N GLN A 129 -10.74 15.45 5.43
CA GLN A 129 -10.47 15.86 6.80
C GLN A 129 -11.46 15.21 7.77
N HIS A 130 -10.97 14.39 8.70
CA HIS A 130 -11.80 13.69 9.68
C HIS A 130 -11.20 13.76 11.07
N GLN A 131 -12.07 13.78 12.08
CA GLN A 131 -11.67 13.42 13.43
C GLN A 131 -11.71 11.90 13.56
N LEU A 132 -10.66 11.33 14.14
CA LEU A 132 -10.53 9.92 14.45
C LEU A 132 -10.35 9.80 15.96
N ILE A 133 -11.31 9.14 16.62
CA ILE A 133 -11.22 8.84 18.05
C ILE A 133 -10.99 7.33 18.18
N ILE A 134 -9.97 6.97 18.94
CA ILE A 134 -9.57 5.58 19.20
C ILE A 134 -9.71 5.32 20.69
N ASP A 135 -10.50 4.32 21.04
CA ASP A 135 -10.52 3.73 22.37
C ASP A 135 -9.24 2.91 22.57
N LYS A 136 -8.39 3.30 23.52
CA LYS A 136 -7.06 2.69 23.70
C LYS A 136 -7.14 1.23 24.15
N PRO A 137 -8.02 0.84 25.10
CA PRO A 137 -8.10 -0.55 25.54
C PRO A 137 -8.58 -1.53 24.47
N THR A 138 -9.59 -1.14 23.70
CA THR A 138 -10.26 -2.04 22.72
C THR A 138 -9.81 -1.83 21.29
N LEU A 139 -9.10 -0.73 20.99
CA LEU A 139 -8.72 -0.27 19.64
C LEU A 139 -9.91 -0.10 18.69
N ARG A 140 -11.12 -0.01 19.23
CA ARG A 140 -12.30 0.43 18.50
C ARG A 140 -12.14 1.90 18.16
N SER A 141 -12.70 2.28 17.01
CA SER A 141 -12.55 3.64 16.50
C SER A 141 -13.86 4.16 15.97
N ARG A 142 -14.06 5.46 16.13
CA ARG A 142 -15.17 6.22 15.57
C ARG A 142 -14.63 7.48 14.89
N THR A 143 -15.41 7.99 13.96
CA THR A 143 -15.12 9.24 13.24
C THR A 143 -16.23 10.25 13.46
N ASN A 144 -15.97 11.52 13.14
CA ASN A 144 -17.03 12.55 13.10
C ASN A 144 -18.01 12.36 11.92
N THR A 145 -17.82 11.34 11.10
CA THR A 145 -18.72 10.92 10.02
C THR A 145 -19.22 9.49 10.25
N PRO A 146 -20.44 9.13 9.78
CA PRO A 146 -21.02 7.79 10.00
C PRO A 146 -20.19 6.65 9.40
N ALA A 147 -19.62 6.88 8.21
CA ALA A 147 -18.75 5.91 7.55
C ALA A 147 -17.28 6.20 7.91
N ILE A 148 -16.57 5.16 8.34
CA ILE A 148 -15.13 5.25 8.59
C ILE A 148 -14.39 5.17 7.26
N HIS A 149 -13.81 6.30 6.83
CA HIS A 149 -13.01 6.34 5.62
C HIS A 149 -11.76 5.43 5.73
N PRO A 150 -11.31 4.75 4.66
CA PRO A 150 -10.10 3.91 4.68
C PRO A 150 -8.84 4.61 5.22
N VAL A 151 -8.72 5.92 4.97
CA VAL A 151 -7.66 6.78 5.55
C VAL A 151 -7.65 6.70 7.07
N CYS A 152 -8.81 6.79 7.74
CA CYS A 152 -8.91 6.74 9.20
C CYS A 152 -8.52 5.35 9.73
N ALA A 153 -8.95 4.29 9.06
CA ALA A 153 -8.55 2.92 9.41
C ALA A 153 -7.03 2.73 9.29
N ARG A 154 -6.40 3.29 8.25
CA ARG A 154 -4.94 3.27 8.05
C ARG A 154 -4.21 4.12 9.10
N THR A 155 -4.71 5.30 9.42
CA THR A 155 -4.13 6.15 10.47
C THR A 155 -4.15 5.46 11.83
N LYS A 156 -5.25 4.79 12.18
CA LYS A 156 -5.31 3.98 13.42
C LYS A 156 -4.22 2.91 13.44
N ALA A 157 -4.12 2.11 12.37
CA ALA A 157 -3.13 1.05 12.29
C ALA A 157 -1.70 1.60 12.39
N TRP A 158 -1.42 2.70 11.68
CA TRP A 158 -0.13 3.37 11.72
C TRP A 158 0.19 3.89 13.13
N ALA A 159 -0.73 4.63 13.76
CA ALA A 159 -0.52 5.23 15.07
C ALA A 159 -0.33 4.15 16.15
N HIS A 160 -1.06 3.04 16.05
CA HIS A 160 -0.91 1.90 16.96
C HIS A 160 0.45 1.22 16.82
N ALA A 161 0.93 1.02 15.59
CA ALA A 161 2.22 0.38 15.30
C ALA A 161 3.43 1.27 15.66
N ASN A 162 3.23 2.59 15.70
CA ASN A 162 4.28 3.57 15.99
C ASN A 162 4.16 4.18 17.40
N ARG A 163 3.48 3.50 18.34
CA ARG A 163 3.49 3.91 19.76
C ARG A 163 4.90 3.86 20.31
N SER A 164 5.23 4.79 21.20
CA SER A 164 6.53 4.77 21.86
C SER A 164 6.64 3.56 22.80
N PRO A 165 7.85 3.17 23.23
CA PRO A 165 8.06 2.04 24.14
C PRO A 165 7.32 2.15 25.48
N ASP A 166 7.01 3.38 25.93
CA ASP A 166 6.20 3.66 27.12
C ASP A 166 4.68 3.54 26.87
N GLY A 167 4.26 3.19 25.65
CA GLY A 167 2.88 3.07 25.24
C GLY A 167 2.22 4.37 24.80
N ALA A 168 2.94 5.50 24.81
CA ALA A 168 2.38 6.79 24.39
C ALA A 168 2.01 6.78 22.90
N TRP A 169 0.85 7.36 22.60
CA TRP A 169 0.37 7.50 21.23
C TRP A 169 1.08 8.65 20.51
N PRO A 170 1.42 8.52 19.21
CA PRO A 170 2.14 9.56 18.48
C PRO A 170 1.43 10.93 18.54
N GLN A 171 2.18 12.01 18.77
CA GLN A 171 1.62 13.37 18.73
C GLN A 171 1.28 13.81 17.30
N ARG A 172 2.06 13.37 16.31
CA ARG A 172 1.86 13.66 14.88
C ARG A 172 2.43 12.51 14.04
N GLY A 173 1.98 12.39 12.81
CA GLY A 173 2.56 11.46 11.86
C GLY A 173 2.20 11.80 10.42
N THR A 174 3.02 11.28 9.51
CA THR A 174 2.84 11.37 8.06
C THR A 174 3.14 10.02 7.45
N PHE A 175 2.29 9.55 6.54
CA PHE A 175 2.51 8.31 5.79
C PHE A 175 1.78 8.33 4.46
N THR A 176 2.14 7.41 3.57
CA THR A 176 1.49 7.21 2.27
C THR A 176 1.02 5.78 2.11
N PHE A 177 -0.06 5.53 1.36
CA PHE A 177 -0.53 4.17 1.06
C PHE A 177 -1.32 4.07 -0.24
#